data_AF-A0A316QER6-F1
#
_entry.id   AF-A0A316QER6-F1
#
_cell.length_a   1.000
_cell.length_b   1.000
_cell.length_c   1.000
_cell.angle_alpha   90.00
_cell.angle_beta   90.00
_cell.angle_gamma   90.00
#
_symmetry.space_group_name_H-M   'P 1'
#
loop_
_entity.id
_entity.type
_entity.pdbx_description
1 polymer ?
#
loop_
_entity_poly.entity_id
_entity_poly.type
_entity_poly.pdbx_seq_one_letter_code
_entity_poly.pdbx_strand_id
1 'polypeptide(L)'
;MTIVDILSAALPSLCVSVIMLFFNRRQAKREREEKARAAQKRTGDKTQLSLLLATAKLSYASAIAIRDNKTNGEMADGVKQYQEAMRDFKRYERELVVDKSYEE
;
A
#
# COMPACT_ATOMS: atom_id res chain seq x y z
N MET A 1 16.68 -24.12 50.83
CA MET A 1 15.61 -23.54 49.99
C MET A 1 14.63 -24.64 49.69
N THR A 2 13.39 -24.50 50.13
CA THR A 2 12.39 -25.54 49.93
C THR A 2 11.80 -25.43 48.52
N ILE A 3 11.33 -26.56 47.97
CA ILE A 3 10.69 -26.62 46.65
C ILE A 3 9.49 -25.65 46.56
N VAL A 4 8.85 -25.38 47.70
CA VAL A 4 7.71 -24.46 47.84
C VAL A 4 8.10 -23.00 47.56
N ASP A 5 9.30 -22.58 47.95
CA ASP A 5 9.81 -21.22 47.71
C ASP A 5 10.09 -20.95 46.22
N ILE A 6 10.52 -22.00 45.51
CA ILE A 6 10.77 -21.95 44.07
C ILE A 6 9.44 -21.89 43.31
N LEU A 7 8.45 -22.66 43.77
CA LEU A 7 7.12 -22.70 43.15
C LEU A 7 6.36 -21.37 43.34
N SER A 8 6.47 -20.76 44.52
CA SER A 8 5.84 -19.46 44.81
C SER A 8 6.53 -18.30 44.07
N ALA A 9 7.85 -18.37 43.86
CA ALA A 9 8.59 -17.39 43.07
C ALA A 9 8.33 -17.50 41.55
N ALA A 10 8.02 -18.70 41.04
CA ALA A 10 7.76 -18.94 39.61
C ALA A 10 6.31 -18.63 39.18
N LEU A 11 5.36 -18.63 40.12
CA LEU A 11 3.95 -18.34 39.87
C LEU A 11 3.69 -16.96 39.25
N PRO A 12 4.23 -15.84 39.78
CA PRO A 12 3.99 -14.53 39.21
C PRO A 12 4.62 -14.35 37.81
N SER A 13 5.79 -14.95 37.54
CA SER A 13 6.40 -14.90 36.21
C SER A 13 5.62 -15.72 35.17
N LEU A 14 5.02 -16.83 35.58
CA LEU A 14 4.09 -17.60 34.75
C LEU A 14 2.83 -16.79 34.42
N CYS A 15 2.23 -16.11 35.41
CA CYS A 15 1.05 -15.26 35.17
C CYS A 15 1.35 -14.11 34.21
N VAL A 16 2.49 -13.42 34.38
CA VAL A 16 2.91 -12.32 33.49
C VAL A 16 3.12 -12.82 32.06
N SER A 17 3.76 -13.98 31.88
CA SER A 17 4.00 -14.54 30.54
C SER A 17 2.70 -14.94 29.82
N VAL A 18 1.71 -15.48 30.54
CA VAL A 18 0.38 -15.76 29.97
C VAL A 18 -0.32 -14.49 29.54
N ILE A 19 -0.33 -13.45 30.38
CA ILE A 19 -0.94 -12.15 30.03
C ILE A 19 -0.25 -11.53 28.81
N MET A 20 1.09 -11.53 28.77
CA MET A 20 1.88 -11.09 27.62
C MET A 20 1.52 -11.85 26.35
N LEU A 21 1.32 -13.17 26.41
CA LEU A 21 0.95 -13.97 25.25
C LEU A 21 -0.40 -13.54 24.65
N PHE A 22 -1.40 -13.26 25.50
CA PHE A 22 -2.71 -12.77 25.06
C PHE A 22 -2.62 -11.36 24.48
N PHE A 23 -1.87 -10.45 25.12
CA PHE A 23 -1.66 -9.09 24.62
C PHE A 23 -0.91 -9.09 23.28
N ASN A 24 0.15 -9.89 23.16
CA ASN A 24 0.96 -9.97 21.95
C ASN A 24 0.17 -10.57 20.79
N ARG A 25 -0.69 -11.57 21.04
CA ARG A 25 -1.64 -12.07 20.03
C ARG A 25 -2.62 -11.01 19.55
N ARG A 26 -3.15 -10.19 20.46
CA ARG A 26 -4.07 -9.09 20.12
C ARG A 26 -3.37 -7.98 19.34
N GLN A 27 -2.15 -7.62 19.75
CA GLN A 27 -1.33 -6.61 19.09
C GLN A 27 -0.87 -7.07 17.71
N ALA A 28 -0.43 -8.32 17.57
CA ALA A 28 -0.04 -8.91 16.29
C ALA A 28 -1.20 -8.93 15.29
N LYS A 29 -2.44 -9.16 15.75
CA LYS A 29 -3.62 -9.06 14.88
C LYS A 29 -3.84 -7.63 14.38
N ARG A 30 -3.78 -6.64 15.27
CA ARG A 30 -3.90 -5.21 14.91
C ARG A 30 -2.80 -4.74 13.96
N GLU A 31 -1.55 -5.10 14.24
CA GLU A 31 -0.43 -4.76 13.35
C GLU A 31 -0.57 -5.38 11.96
N ARG A 32 -1.11 -6.60 11.85
CA ARG A 32 -1.37 -7.22 10.53
C ARG A 32 -2.42 -6.45 9.76
N GLU A 33 -3.51 -6.06 10.41
CA GLU A 33 -4.58 -5.26 9.80
C GLU A 33 -4.06 -3.87 9.38
N GLU A 34 -3.28 -3.20 10.23
CA GLU A 34 -2.66 -1.92 9.91
C GLU A 34 -1.64 -2.02 8.78
N LYS A 35 -0.81 -3.08 8.76
CA LYS A 35 0.13 -3.33 7.66
C LYS A 35 -0.59 -3.59 6.34
N ALA A 36 -1.69 -4.34 6.36
CA ALA A 36 -2.49 -4.59 5.17
C ALA A 36 -3.09 -3.29 4.61
N ARG A 37 -3.68 -2.46 5.47
CA ARG A 37 -4.20 -1.13 5.10
C ARG A 37 -3.10 -0.20 4.57
N ALA A 38 -1.95 -0.17 5.24
CA ALA A 38 -0.81 0.63 4.80
C ALA A 38 -0.24 0.16 3.45
N ALA A 39 -0.21 -1.15 3.21
CA ALA A 39 0.20 -1.73 1.93
C ALA A 39 -0.77 -1.35 0.80
N GLN A 40 -2.08 -1.50 1.02
CA GLN A 40 -3.10 -1.06 0.05
C GLN A 40 -2.98 0.43 -0.26
N LYS A 41 -2.79 1.28 0.77
CA LYS A 41 -2.63 2.73 0.59
C LYS A 41 -1.39 3.07 -0.25
N ARG A 42 -0.25 2.42 0.03
CA ARG A 42 1.00 2.62 -0.75
C ARG A 42 0.82 2.25 -2.23
N THR A 43 0.11 1.16 -2.51
CA THR A 43 -0.19 0.73 -3.89
C THR A 43 -1.06 1.78 -4.60
N GLY A 44 -2.03 2.35 -3.90
CA GLY A 44 -2.85 3.45 -4.42
C GLY A 44 -2.07 4.71 -4.71
N ASP A 45 -1.31 5.20 -3.74
CA ASP A 45 -0.50 6.41 -3.86
C ASP A 45 0.49 6.29 -5.04
N LYS A 46 1.13 5.12 -5.19
CA LYS A 46 2.05 4.84 -6.30
C LYS A 46 1.34 4.93 -7.66
N THR A 47 0.17 4.31 -7.78
CA THR A 47 -0.59 4.27 -9.03
C THR A 47 -1.08 5.66 -9.43
N GLN A 48 -1.55 6.45 -8.47
CA GLN A 48 -1.95 7.84 -8.69
C GLN A 48 -0.77 8.72 -9.12
N LEU A 49 0.38 8.59 -8.45
CA LEU A 49 1.62 9.30 -8.82
C LEU A 49 2.06 8.97 -10.24
N SER A 50 2.02 7.69 -10.63
CA SER A 50 2.34 7.25 -11.98
C SER A 50 1.42 7.88 -13.04
N LEU A 51 0.11 7.94 -12.77
CA LEU A 51 -0.85 8.58 -13.67
C LEU A 51 -0.62 10.09 -13.80
N LEU A 52 -0.35 10.76 -12.68
CA LEU A 52 -0.08 12.19 -12.64
C LEU A 52 1.18 12.55 -13.44
N LEU A 53 2.26 11.78 -13.24
CA LEU A 53 3.50 11.93 -14.00
C LEU A 53 3.27 11.72 -15.49
N ALA A 54 2.53 10.68 -15.88
CA ALA A 54 2.28 10.38 -17.29
C ALA A 54 1.42 11.47 -17.96
N THR A 55 0.45 12.02 -17.24
CA THR A 55 -0.36 13.16 -17.70
C THR A 55 0.50 14.42 -17.87
N ALA A 56 1.39 14.69 -16.93
CA ALA A 56 2.32 15.81 -17.03
C ALA A 56 3.26 15.67 -18.24
N LYS A 57 3.79 14.46 -18.48
CA LYS A 57 4.62 14.18 -19.67
C LYS A 57 3.86 14.34 -20.97
N LEU A 58 2.61 13.88 -21.03
CA LEU A 58 1.75 14.06 -22.22
C LEU A 58 1.45 15.55 -22.47
N SER A 59 1.15 16.30 -21.41
CA SER A 59 0.92 17.76 -21.51
C SER A 59 2.17 18.49 -21.98
N TYR A 60 3.35 18.10 -21.47
CA TYR A 60 4.63 18.65 -21.89
C TYR A 60 4.91 18.35 -23.37
N ALA A 61 4.75 17.09 -23.78
CA ALA A 61 4.95 16.70 -25.17
C ALA A 61 3.97 17.42 -26.12
N SER A 62 2.73 17.66 -25.68
CA SER A 62 1.73 18.43 -26.44
C SER A 62 2.16 19.89 -26.61
N ALA A 63 2.68 20.52 -25.55
CA ALA A 63 3.19 21.88 -25.60
C ALA A 63 4.40 22.02 -26.54
N ILE A 64 5.31 21.04 -26.54
CA ILE A 64 6.46 20.99 -27.46
C ILE A 64 6.00 20.83 -28.91
N ALA A 65 5.03 19.94 -29.18
CA ALA A 65 4.49 19.74 -30.52
C ALA A 65 3.80 21.01 -31.09
N ILE A 66 3.09 21.77 -30.23
CA ILE A 66 2.50 23.06 -30.60
C ILE A 66 3.58 24.11 -30.88
N ARG A 67 4.61 24.20 -30.03
CA ARG A 67 5.70 25.18 -30.18
C ARG A 67 6.53 24.94 -31.44
N ASP A 68 6.88 23.69 -31.71
CA ASP A 68 7.82 23.32 -32.77
C ASP A 68 7.11 22.98 -34.10
N ASN A 69 5.77 23.01 -34.11
CA ASN A 69 4.87 22.65 -35.22
C ASN A 69 5.24 21.30 -35.90
N LYS A 70 5.84 20.41 -35.11
CA LYS A 70 6.29 19.07 -35.49
C LYS A 70 6.00 18.12 -34.35
N THR A 71 5.31 17.04 -34.67
CA THR A 71 5.18 15.89 -33.77
C THR A 71 6.44 15.03 -33.90
N ASN A 72 7.40 15.23 -33.00
CA ASN A 72 8.55 14.32 -32.85
C ASN A 72 8.14 13.02 -32.15
N GLY A 73 9.06 12.04 -32.07
CA GLY A 73 8.86 10.77 -31.36
C GLY A 73 8.49 10.92 -29.87
N GLU A 74 8.88 12.04 -29.27
CA GLU A 74 8.55 12.44 -27.89
C GLU A 74 7.03 12.43 -27.60
N MET A 75 6.18 12.81 -28.58
CA MET A 75 4.73 12.75 -28.42
C MET A 75 4.19 11.31 -28.43
N ALA A 76 4.74 10.46 -29.30
CA ALA A 76 4.35 9.04 -29.34
C ALA A 76 4.76 8.32 -28.04
N ASP A 77 5.95 8.61 -27.51
CA ASP A 77 6.43 8.05 -26.25
C ASP A 77 5.63 8.57 -25.05
N GLY A 78 5.28 9.87 -25.04
CA GLY A 78 4.40 10.47 -24.04
C GLY A 78 3.00 9.85 -24.03
N VAL A 79 2.40 9.64 -25.21
CA VAL A 79 1.10 8.97 -25.36
C VAL A 79 1.18 7.52 -24.88
N LYS A 80 2.24 6.79 -25.21
CA LYS A 80 2.42 5.40 -24.79
C LYS A 80 2.54 5.28 -23.27
N GLN A 81 3.35 6.11 -22.62
CA GLN A 81 3.47 6.14 -21.16
C GLN A 81 2.15 6.51 -20.48
N TYR A 82 1.40 7.45 -21.05
CA TYR A 82 0.05 7.79 -20.57
C TYR A 82 -0.92 6.61 -20.67
N GLN A 83 -0.95 5.91 -21.80
CA GLN A 83 -1.81 4.74 -21.99
C GLN A 83 -1.47 3.59 -21.04
N GLU A 84 -0.18 3.35 -20.77
CA GLU A 84 0.27 2.37 -19.78
C GLU A 84 -0.18 2.75 -18.37
N ALA A 85 0.10 3.98 -17.93
CA ALA A 85 -0.30 4.45 -16.61
C ALA A 85 -1.83 4.46 -16.40
N MET A 86 -2.60 4.82 -17.44
CA MET A 86 -4.05 4.80 -17.40
C MET A 86 -4.63 3.38 -17.30
N ARG A 87 -4.01 2.39 -17.98
CA ARG A 87 -4.42 0.98 -17.84
C ARG A 87 -4.18 0.48 -16.42
N ASP A 88 -3.04 0.83 -15.83
CA ASP A 88 -2.71 0.45 -14.46
C ASP A 88 -3.65 1.11 -13.44
N PHE A 89 -3.98 2.40 -13.64
CA PHE A 89 -4.98 3.09 -12.83
C PHE A 89 -6.36 2.44 -12.89
N LYS A 90 -6.86 2.11 -14.09
CA LYS A 90 -8.16 1.43 -14.26
C LYS A 90 -8.18 0.01 -13.68
N ARG A 91 -7.03 -0.66 -13.61
CA ARG A 91 -6.91 -1.96 -12.95
C ARG A 91 -7.01 -1.79 -11.44
N TYR A 92 -6.27 -0.84 -10.88
CA TYR A 92 -6.33 -0.49 -9.47
C TYR A 92 -7.73 -0.03 -9.02
N GLU A 93 -8.41 0.77 -9.83
CA GLU A 93 -9.80 1.21 -9.56
C GLU A 93 -10.77 0.02 -9.49
N ARG A 94 -10.64 -0.96 -10.40
CA ARG A 94 -11.45 -2.18 -10.37
C ARG A 94 -11.16 -3.05 -9.16
N GLU A 95 -9.89 -3.21 -8.80
CA GLU A 95 -9.49 -3.94 -7.59
C GLU A 95 -10.10 -3.30 -6.33
N LEU A 96 -10.09 -1.97 -6.23
CA LEU A 96 -10.74 -1.24 -5.14
C LEU A 96 -12.27 -1.43 -5.10
N VAL A 97 -12.95 -1.36 -6.25
CA VAL A 97 -14.41 -1.55 -6.33
C VAL A 97 -14.79 -2.97 -5.91
N VAL A 98 -14.02 -3.95 -6.35
CA VAL A 98 -14.21 -5.37 -5.99
C VAL A 98 -13.97 -5.56 -4.48
N ASP A 99 -12.90 -5.01 -3.91
CA ASP A 99 -12.62 -5.12 -2.46
C ASP A 99 -13.76 -4.52 -1.63
N LYS A 100 -14.26 -3.35 -2.02
CA LYS A 100 -15.37 -2.66 -1.33
C LYS A 100 -16.70 -3.41 -1.42
N SER A 101 -16.93 -4.13 -2.53
CA SER A 101 -18.14 -4.95 -2.70
C SER A 101 -18.17 -6.21 -1.83
N TYR A 102 -17.04 -6.63 -1.25
CA TYR A 102 -16.96 -7.74 -0.29
C TYR A 102 -17.05 -7.28 1.18
N GLU A 103 -17.01 -5.96 1.44
CA GLU A 103 -17.16 -5.39 2.80
C GLU A 103 -18.62 -5.01 3.16
N GLU A 104 -19.53 -4.95 2.18
CA GLU A 104 -20.99 -4.73 2.36
C GLU A 104 -21.77 -6.04 2.57
#